data_AF-B8M507-F1
#
_entry.id   AF-B8M507-F1
#
_cell.length_a   1.000
_cell.length_b   1.000
_cell.length_c   1.000
_cell.angle_alpha   90.00
_cell.angle_beta   90.00
_cell.angle_gamma   90.00
#
_symmetry.space_group_name_H-M   'P 1'
#
loop_
_entity.id
_entity.type
_entity.pdbx_description
1 polymer ?
#
loop_
_entity_poly.entity_id
_entity_poly.type
_entity_poly.pdbx_seq_one_letter_code
_entity_poly.pdbx_strand_id
1 'polypeptide(L)'
;MRPETPRMLSVCKEGVERIKSSPPTMDELNAQMKQPEINTASPFDDLLSPMFPMTLRDDHADVLSIATLDESWDLNTLGKCTWLESFFPSGNCLDEGLKAQLLLNGIFGLSARFSTSLFHSMDPVNRGNQFTERASALWDEIYKDHKSDIRSLQCLQGLILVTFNALQSGPSEHAWSLCGHCVRLAYDLDLHTIDANYDHREESLDEWVALEEKRRAWWTIWEMDTFSSAMSRRPFAIDCRFTQVLLPVSDIAWYNKTRVPSGFLNLHLDMPWKCLCDSPNQEPRAWFLISLAAFRHSFEVMLLPEAHPQLLHDAEAMIACFALALPQNFQTDSGSMVFNKTNFARNNWIVCTLIILQCARSLIEVKMHQLGMNNSKSYETSFSARPSDIMSRNLHQTCTSSLSELISAAQSMSPQYIPVCSPFILCALLGPGTAHVPDDRLSQADRSNQLCAETIRLILRNYGRYWVIGKVLMGTPHLLVDWFQG
;
A
#
# COMPACT_ATOMS: atom_id res chain seq x y z
N MET A 1 43.82 -1.53 20.84
CA MET A 1 43.69 -2.52 19.74
C MET A 1 42.52 -2.07 18.89
N ARG A 2 42.77 -1.68 17.64
CA ARG A 2 41.73 -1.30 16.68
C ARG A 2 41.15 -2.59 16.08
N PRO A 3 39.83 -2.77 15.97
CA PRO A 3 39.28 -3.84 15.15
C PRO A 3 39.24 -3.39 13.69
N GLU A 4 39.59 -4.33 12.82
CA GLU A 4 39.73 -4.18 11.37
C GLU A 4 38.35 -4.29 10.67
N THR A 5 37.98 -3.22 9.97
CA THR A 5 37.23 -3.25 8.69
C THR A 5 38.18 -2.72 7.63
N PRO A 6 38.15 -3.15 6.33
CA PRO A 6 36.94 -3.32 5.51
C PRO A 6 36.98 -4.50 4.49
N ARG A 7 35.85 -5.20 4.22
CA ARG A 7 35.81 -6.25 3.17
C ARG A 7 34.64 -6.21 2.18
N MET A 8 33.47 -5.65 2.49
CA MET A 8 32.36 -5.66 1.52
C MET A 8 32.52 -4.64 0.38
N LEU A 9 32.96 -3.41 0.66
CA LEU A 9 33.07 -2.37 -0.36
C LEU A 9 34.24 -2.59 -1.34
N SER A 10 35.33 -3.25 -0.91
CA SER A 10 36.44 -3.64 -1.79
C SER A 10 36.06 -4.79 -2.71
N VAL A 11 35.20 -5.71 -2.25
CA VAL A 11 34.73 -6.86 -3.03
C VAL A 11 33.69 -6.43 -4.07
N CYS A 12 32.79 -5.52 -3.75
CA CYS A 12 31.88 -4.92 -4.73
C CYS A 12 32.65 -4.10 -5.79
N LYS A 13 33.68 -3.33 -5.39
CA LYS A 13 34.53 -2.57 -6.33
C LYS A 13 35.43 -3.48 -7.19
N GLU A 14 36.02 -4.55 -6.64
CA GLU A 14 36.80 -5.53 -7.44
C GLU A 14 35.93 -6.31 -8.42
N GLY A 15 34.67 -6.63 -8.04
CA GLY A 15 33.71 -7.28 -8.92
C GLY A 15 33.39 -6.42 -10.15
N VAL A 16 33.17 -5.11 -9.96
CA VAL A 16 32.90 -4.16 -11.05
C VAL A 16 34.13 -3.95 -11.95
N GLU A 17 35.34 -3.87 -11.39
CA GLU A 17 36.57 -3.66 -12.19
C GLU A 17 37.00 -4.91 -12.98
N ARG A 18 36.77 -6.13 -12.48
CA ARG A 18 37.05 -7.37 -13.24
C ARG A 18 36.09 -7.54 -14.43
N ILE A 19 34.85 -7.09 -14.31
CA ILE A 19 33.85 -7.15 -15.39
C ILE A 19 34.21 -6.23 -16.57
N LYS A 20 34.87 -5.08 -16.31
CA LYS A 20 35.39 -4.19 -17.38
C LYS A 20 36.51 -4.83 -18.22
N SER A 21 37.18 -5.86 -17.71
CA SER A 21 38.40 -6.44 -18.31
C SER A 21 38.17 -7.64 -19.24
N SER A 22 36.91 -8.10 -19.42
CA SER A 22 36.60 -9.28 -20.24
C SER A 22 35.44 -9.01 -21.22
N PRO A 23 35.72 -8.61 -22.47
CA PRO A 23 34.67 -8.40 -23.47
C PRO A 23 34.27 -9.71 -24.16
N PRO A 24 32.99 -9.89 -24.56
CA PRO A 24 32.63 -10.79 -25.63
C PRO A 24 32.95 -10.16 -27.00
N THR A 25 33.18 -11.00 -28.01
CA THR A 25 33.62 -10.63 -29.36
C THR A 25 32.65 -9.69 -30.09
N MET A 26 33.19 -8.59 -30.62
CA MET A 26 32.50 -7.45 -31.25
C MET A 26 31.62 -7.75 -32.48
N ASP A 27 31.64 -8.97 -33.01
CA ASP A 27 30.92 -9.30 -34.24
C ASP A 27 29.43 -9.62 -34.01
N GLU A 28 29.03 -9.98 -32.79
CA GLU A 28 27.61 -10.26 -32.45
C GLU A 28 26.82 -9.00 -32.04
N LEU A 29 27.48 -8.00 -31.43
CA LEU A 29 26.84 -6.73 -31.01
C LEU A 29 26.51 -5.81 -32.21
N ASN A 30 27.37 -5.80 -33.23
CA ASN A 30 27.17 -4.97 -34.42
C ASN A 30 26.00 -5.43 -35.30
N ALA A 31 25.53 -6.67 -35.14
CA ALA A 31 24.39 -7.20 -35.90
C ALA A 31 23.02 -6.74 -35.34
N GLN A 32 22.95 -6.32 -34.07
CA GLN A 32 21.70 -5.92 -33.41
C GLN A 32 21.54 -4.40 -33.23
N MET A 33 22.61 -3.60 -33.35
CA MET A 33 22.58 -2.15 -33.13
C MET A 33 22.44 -1.30 -34.41
N LYS A 34 21.39 -1.54 -35.21
CA LYS A 34 20.89 -0.53 -36.15
C LYS A 34 19.50 -0.08 -35.72
N GLN A 35 19.40 0.93 -34.85
CA GLN A 35 18.53 2.13 -35.00
C GLN A 35 18.52 3.05 -33.75
N PRO A 36 18.02 4.30 -33.88
CA PRO A 36 18.76 5.51 -33.50
C PRO A 36 18.53 5.96 -32.05
N GLU A 37 19.42 6.83 -31.59
CA GLU A 37 19.36 7.57 -30.33
C GLU A 37 17.96 8.16 -30.09
N ILE A 38 17.25 7.64 -29.07
CA ILE A 38 16.08 8.28 -28.50
C ILE A 38 16.42 8.68 -27.06
N ASN A 39 16.60 9.99 -26.87
CA ASN A 39 16.58 10.68 -25.59
C ASN A 39 15.31 10.26 -24.80
N THR A 40 15.44 9.43 -23.77
CA THR A 40 14.32 8.94 -22.95
C THR A 40 14.70 8.87 -21.46
N ALA A 41 14.94 10.01 -20.82
CA ALA A 41 14.80 10.09 -19.37
C ALA A 41 13.30 10.03 -19.03
N SER A 42 12.84 8.90 -18.48
CA SER A 42 11.44 8.65 -18.21
C SER A 42 11.04 9.27 -16.87
N PRO A 43 9.78 9.72 -16.68
CA PRO A 43 9.31 10.17 -15.37
C PRO A 43 9.16 9.06 -14.32
N PHE A 44 9.48 7.82 -14.68
CA PHE A 44 9.16 6.63 -13.90
C PHE A 44 10.32 6.05 -13.09
N ASP A 45 11.53 6.55 -13.30
CA ASP A 45 12.75 5.98 -12.72
C ASP A 45 12.91 6.33 -11.21
N ASP A 46 12.23 7.39 -10.74
CA ASP A 46 12.24 7.87 -9.33
C ASP A 46 11.08 7.34 -8.44
N LEU A 47 10.15 6.54 -8.97
CA LEU A 47 8.79 6.44 -8.41
C LEU A 47 8.60 5.50 -7.19
N LEU A 48 9.65 4.83 -6.72
CA LEU A 48 9.49 3.70 -5.79
C LEU A 48 9.75 4.03 -4.30
N SER A 49 10.50 5.09 -3.99
CA SER A 49 10.73 5.56 -2.61
C SER A 49 9.43 5.80 -1.80
N PRO A 50 8.38 6.42 -2.38
CA PRO A 50 7.19 6.79 -1.63
C PRO A 50 6.09 5.73 -1.58
N MET A 51 6.15 4.68 -2.42
CA MET A 51 5.24 3.54 -2.36
C MET A 51 5.65 2.53 -1.27
N PHE A 52 6.95 2.43 -1.01
CA PHE A 52 7.53 1.49 -0.06
C PHE A 52 8.72 2.17 0.62
N PRO A 53 8.52 2.84 1.76
CA PRO A 53 9.63 3.43 2.49
C PRO A 53 10.31 2.35 3.36
N MET A 54 10.58 1.19 2.75
CA MET A 54 11.50 0.19 3.29
C MET A 54 12.84 0.48 2.64
N THR A 55 13.82 0.87 3.46
CA THR A 55 15.20 1.03 3.00
C THR A 55 16.07 -0.02 3.64
N LEU A 56 17.00 -0.53 2.84
CA LEU A 56 18.08 -1.38 3.31
C LEU A 56 19.12 -0.48 3.98
N ARG A 57 19.34 -0.65 5.27
CA ARG A 57 20.44 0.03 5.98
C ARG A 57 21.47 -0.99 6.44
N ASP A 58 22.72 -0.78 6.00
CA ASP A 58 23.94 -1.34 6.60
C ASP A 58 24.57 -0.27 7.52
N ASP A 59 25.29 -0.69 8.55
CA ASP A 59 25.74 0.15 9.68
C ASP A 59 26.77 1.22 9.30
N HIS A 60 27.21 1.28 8.05
CA HIS A 60 28.14 2.29 7.54
C HIS A 60 27.70 2.86 6.17
N ALA A 61 26.77 3.81 6.23
CA ALA A 61 26.50 4.84 5.21
C ALA A 61 26.34 4.34 3.76
N ASP A 62 25.11 4.00 3.39
CA ASP A 62 24.35 4.58 2.26
C ASP A 62 22.91 4.07 2.37
N VAL A 63 21.93 4.96 2.25
CA VAL A 63 20.50 4.59 2.31
C VAL A 63 20.13 3.98 0.96
N LEU A 64 19.95 2.67 0.89
CA LEU A 64 19.34 2.02 -0.26
C LEU A 64 17.82 2.26 -0.19
N SER A 65 17.40 3.42 -0.67
CA SER A 65 16.00 3.65 -1.02
C SER A 65 15.69 2.93 -2.33
N ILE A 66 14.45 2.51 -2.53
CA ILE A 66 14.05 2.02 -3.86
C ILE A 66 14.19 3.14 -4.92
N ALA A 67 14.36 4.41 -4.51
CA ALA A 67 14.75 5.53 -5.39
C ALA A 67 16.23 5.56 -5.81
N THR A 68 17.14 4.79 -5.21
CA THR A 68 18.54 4.69 -5.68
C THR A 68 18.74 3.71 -6.86
N LEU A 69 17.65 3.28 -7.50
CA LEU A 69 17.68 2.38 -8.66
C LEU A 69 17.94 3.09 -10.00
N ASP A 70 18.25 4.39 -9.98
CA ASP A 70 18.10 5.27 -11.14
C ASP A 70 19.21 5.15 -12.22
N GLU A 71 20.50 4.90 -11.89
CA GLU A 71 21.53 5.20 -12.91
C GLU A 71 22.68 4.20 -13.12
N SER A 72 22.74 3.03 -12.45
CA SER A 72 23.98 2.19 -12.52
C SER A 72 23.83 0.69 -12.78
N TRP A 73 22.68 0.19 -13.23
CA TRP A 73 22.53 -1.24 -13.54
C TRP A 73 22.20 -1.45 -15.02
N ASP A 74 23.25 -1.38 -15.86
CA ASP A 74 23.22 -1.75 -17.28
C ASP A 74 22.71 -3.20 -17.47
N LEU A 75 22.02 -3.45 -18.58
CA LEU A 75 21.39 -4.71 -19.01
C LEU A 75 22.32 -5.94 -18.95
N ASN A 76 23.64 -5.73 -19.03
CA ASN A 76 24.65 -6.77 -18.83
C ASN A 76 24.76 -7.28 -17.37
N THR A 77 24.27 -6.51 -16.40
CA THR A 77 24.32 -6.79 -14.96
C THR A 77 23.11 -7.62 -14.51
N LEU A 78 21.93 -7.36 -15.08
CA LEU A 78 20.70 -8.09 -14.77
C LEU A 78 20.51 -9.35 -15.64
N GLY A 79 21.04 -9.35 -16.88
CA GLY A 79 21.15 -10.56 -17.71
C GLY A 79 22.15 -11.60 -17.18
N LYS A 80 22.98 -11.22 -16.20
CA LYS A 80 23.88 -12.10 -15.44
C LYS A 80 23.36 -12.34 -14.00
N CYS A 81 22.06 -12.24 -13.74
CA CYS A 81 21.51 -12.63 -12.42
C CYS A 81 21.43 -14.15 -12.20
N THR A 82 22.09 -14.97 -13.01
CA THR A 82 22.55 -16.32 -12.60
C THR A 82 23.65 -16.27 -11.53
N TRP A 83 24.23 -15.09 -11.25
CA TRP A 83 25.33 -14.94 -10.29
C TRP A 83 24.89 -14.67 -8.83
N LEU A 84 23.59 -14.53 -8.54
CA LEU A 84 23.12 -14.56 -7.14
C LEU A 84 23.37 -15.92 -6.49
N GLU A 85 23.46 -17.00 -7.29
CA GLU A 85 23.88 -18.32 -6.84
C GLU A 85 25.39 -18.42 -6.57
N SER A 86 26.22 -17.56 -7.18
CA SER A 86 27.69 -17.58 -7.07
C SER A 86 28.27 -16.50 -6.15
N PHE A 87 27.48 -15.54 -5.69
CA PHE A 87 27.87 -14.57 -4.65
C PHE A 87 27.98 -15.17 -3.25
N PHE A 88 27.35 -16.33 -3.03
CA PHE A 88 27.35 -17.04 -1.76
C PHE A 88 27.87 -18.45 -2.00
N PRO A 89 29.17 -18.73 -1.75
CA PRO A 89 29.71 -20.06 -1.97
C PRO A 89 28.96 -21.07 -1.10
N SER A 90 28.63 -22.22 -1.67
CA SER A 90 27.98 -23.37 -1.04
C SER A 90 28.80 -23.92 0.13
N GLY A 91 28.89 -23.16 1.22
CA GLY A 91 29.80 -23.39 2.32
C GLY A 91 29.31 -22.67 3.58
N ASN A 92 28.55 -23.39 4.39
CA ASN A 92 28.39 -23.32 5.85
C ASN A 92 28.42 -21.94 6.56
N CYS A 93 28.04 -20.83 5.92
CA CYS A 93 28.01 -19.51 6.56
C CYS A 93 26.86 -18.59 6.09
N LEU A 94 25.70 -19.12 5.65
CA LEU A 94 24.79 -18.43 4.72
C LEU A 94 23.37 -18.04 5.22
N ASP A 95 23.13 -17.87 6.52
CA ASP A 95 21.81 -17.41 6.98
C ASP A 95 21.52 -15.93 6.59
N GLU A 96 22.52 -15.06 6.46
CA GLU A 96 22.32 -13.68 5.97
C GLU A 96 22.10 -13.60 4.45
N GLY A 97 22.68 -14.52 3.68
CA GLY A 97 22.58 -14.54 2.22
C GLY A 97 21.17 -14.85 1.72
N LEU A 98 20.44 -15.72 2.41
CA LEU A 98 19.05 -16.04 2.08
C LEU A 98 18.11 -14.87 2.34
N LYS A 99 18.31 -14.13 3.45
CA LYS A 99 17.50 -12.95 3.81
C LYS A 99 17.68 -11.83 2.78
N ALA A 100 18.93 -11.55 2.40
CA ALA A 100 19.24 -10.57 1.37
C ALA A 100 18.63 -10.98 0.01
N GLN A 101 18.73 -12.26 -0.37
CA GLN A 101 18.11 -12.76 -1.60
C GLN A 101 16.59 -12.62 -1.58
N LEU A 102 15.94 -12.97 -0.46
CA LEU A 102 14.49 -12.82 -0.30
C LEU A 102 14.08 -11.37 -0.52
N LEU A 103 14.77 -10.45 0.14
CA LEU A 103 14.48 -9.02 0.09
C LEU A 103 14.70 -8.45 -1.33
N LEU A 104 15.84 -8.74 -1.94
CA LEU A 104 16.15 -8.26 -3.31
C LEU A 104 15.16 -8.79 -4.34
N ASN A 105 14.81 -10.08 -4.27
CA ASN A 105 13.79 -10.65 -5.16
C ASN A 105 12.41 -10.04 -4.89
N GLY A 106 12.05 -9.75 -3.64
CA GLY A 106 10.84 -9.01 -3.30
C GLY A 106 10.81 -7.60 -3.92
N ILE A 107 11.93 -6.87 -3.83
CA ILE A 107 12.09 -5.52 -4.41
C ILE A 107 11.94 -5.62 -5.93
N PHE A 108 12.67 -6.53 -6.59
CA PHE A 108 12.61 -6.71 -8.04
C PHE A 108 11.22 -7.16 -8.53
N GLY A 109 10.53 -8.01 -7.76
CA GLY A 109 9.15 -8.42 -8.07
C GLY A 109 8.18 -7.23 -8.13
N LEU A 110 8.40 -6.21 -7.28
CA LEU A 110 7.60 -4.99 -7.30
C LEU A 110 8.09 -3.99 -8.35
N SER A 111 9.40 -3.73 -8.43
CA SER A 111 9.95 -2.64 -9.24
C SER A 111 10.01 -2.93 -10.73
N ALA A 112 10.22 -4.20 -11.14
CA ALA A 112 10.44 -4.56 -12.54
C ALA A 112 9.30 -4.14 -13.48
N ARG A 113 8.07 -4.03 -12.97
CA ARG A 113 6.90 -3.56 -13.74
C ARG A 113 7.05 -2.12 -14.25
N PHE A 114 7.81 -1.28 -13.55
CA PHE A 114 8.01 0.12 -13.91
C PHE A 114 9.28 0.36 -14.75
N SER A 115 10.13 -0.66 -14.90
CA SER A 115 11.34 -0.56 -15.72
C SER A 115 11.01 -0.21 -17.17
N THR A 116 11.68 0.82 -17.71
CA THR A 116 11.50 1.24 -19.10
C THR A 116 12.60 0.72 -20.03
N SER A 117 13.77 0.39 -19.48
CA SER A 117 14.92 -0.14 -20.20
C SER A 117 14.94 -1.67 -20.21
N LEU A 118 14.96 -2.28 -19.02
CA LEU A 118 14.92 -3.73 -18.85
C LEU A 118 13.50 -4.23 -19.03
N PHE A 119 13.35 -5.39 -19.68
CA PHE A 119 12.05 -6.04 -19.89
C PHE A 119 11.05 -5.28 -20.77
N HIS A 120 11.54 -4.36 -21.62
CA HIS A 120 10.70 -3.59 -22.54
C HIS A 120 9.85 -4.46 -23.47
N SER A 121 10.29 -5.69 -23.77
CA SER A 121 9.59 -6.68 -24.59
C SER A 121 8.46 -7.42 -23.86
N MET A 122 8.35 -7.27 -22.53
CA MET A 122 7.31 -7.89 -21.70
C MET A 122 6.26 -6.85 -21.29
N ASP A 123 4.99 -7.30 -21.20
CA ASP A 123 3.89 -6.52 -20.62
C ASP A 123 4.28 -6.11 -19.18
N PRO A 124 4.23 -4.81 -18.81
CA PRO A 124 4.62 -4.32 -17.49
C PRO A 124 4.15 -5.18 -16.31
N VAL A 125 2.90 -5.64 -16.31
CA VAL A 125 2.32 -6.48 -15.27
C VAL A 125 3.07 -7.80 -15.01
N ASN A 126 3.78 -8.33 -16.00
CA ASN A 126 4.45 -9.64 -15.92
C ASN A 126 5.95 -9.54 -15.60
N ARG A 127 6.55 -8.34 -15.66
CA ARG A 127 8.01 -8.16 -15.59
C ARG A 127 8.62 -8.61 -14.26
N GLY A 128 7.83 -8.62 -13.19
CA GLY A 128 8.25 -9.04 -11.85
C GLY A 128 8.07 -10.52 -11.52
N ASN A 129 7.38 -11.30 -12.36
CA ASN A 129 6.87 -12.62 -11.99
C ASN A 129 7.97 -13.58 -11.52
N GLN A 130 9.07 -13.67 -12.28
CA GLN A 130 10.20 -14.54 -11.95
C GLN A 130 10.81 -14.22 -10.57
N PHE A 131 10.86 -12.95 -10.19
CA PHE A 131 11.42 -12.51 -8.92
C PHE A 131 10.45 -12.79 -7.77
N THR A 132 9.15 -12.55 -8.00
CA THR A 132 8.10 -12.89 -7.03
C THR A 132 8.04 -14.39 -6.75
N GLU A 133 8.13 -15.23 -7.79
CA GLU A 133 8.19 -16.69 -7.65
C GLU A 133 9.42 -17.12 -6.85
N ARG A 134 10.60 -16.55 -7.16
CA ARG A 134 11.82 -16.83 -6.42
C ARG A 134 11.74 -16.38 -4.96
N ALA A 135 11.22 -15.18 -4.69
CA ALA A 135 11.04 -14.66 -3.34
C ALA A 135 10.08 -15.53 -2.51
N SER A 136 9.00 -16.03 -3.12
CA SER A 136 8.06 -16.95 -2.47
C SER A 136 8.72 -18.28 -2.12
N ALA A 137 9.52 -18.85 -3.02
CA ALA A 137 10.28 -20.08 -2.76
C ALA A 137 11.32 -19.89 -1.64
N LEU A 138 12.03 -18.75 -1.63
CA LEU A 138 12.98 -18.41 -0.57
C LEU A 138 12.29 -18.25 0.78
N TRP A 139 11.11 -17.64 0.82
CA TRP A 139 10.33 -17.56 2.06
C TRP A 139 9.94 -18.96 2.57
N ASP A 140 9.46 -19.84 1.70
CA ASP A 140 9.08 -21.20 2.08
C ASP A 140 10.27 -22.01 2.63
N GLU A 141 11.46 -21.82 2.07
CA GLU A 141 12.72 -22.40 2.54
C GLU A 141 13.10 -21.87 3.94
N ILE A 142 13.14 -20.54 4.10
CA ILE A 142 13.46 -19.90 5.39
C ILE A 142 12.45 -20.33 6.47
N TYR A 143 11.16 -20.35 6.15
CA TYR A 143 10.10 -20.68 7.10
C TYR A 143 10.16 -22.14 7.59
N LYS A 144 10.54 -23.07 6.71
CA LYS A 144 10.63 -24.51 7.05
C LYS A 144 11.91 -24.84 7.79
N ASP A 145 13.04 -24.38 7.26
CA ASP A 145 14.36 -24.93 7.60
C ASP A 145 15.19 -23.99 8.50
N HIS A 146 14.85 -22.70 8.58
CA HIS A 146 15.62 -21.66 9.30
C HIS A 146 14.81 -20.92 10.39
N LYS A 147 14.17 -21.69 11.29
CA LYS A 147 13.27 -21.14 12.33
C LYS A 147 13.93 -20.21 13.36
N SER A 148 15.24 -20.33 13.60
CA SER A 148 15.99 -19.39 14.46
C SER A 148 16.14 -18.01 13.81
N ASP A 149 16.26 -17.98 12.50
CA ASP A 149 16.69 -16.82 11.71
C ASP A 149 15.54 -15.98 11.17
N ILE A 150 14.33 -16.55 11.19
CA ILE A 150 13.09 -15.90 10.79
C ILE A 150 12.80 -14.62 11.58
N ARG A 151 13.24 -14.56 12.85
CA ARG A 151 13.01 -13.43 13.77
C ARG A 151 13.99 -12.28 13.54
N SER A 152 13.99 -11.75 12.33
CA SER A 152 14.76 -10.56 11.97
C SER A 152 13.91 -9.57 11.18
N LEU A 153 14.24 -8.28 11.30
CA LEU A 153 13.55 -7.22 10.54
C LEU A 153 13.69 -7.45 9.03
N GLN A 154 14.86 -7.89 8.55
CA GLN A 154 15.11 -8.18 7.15
C GLN A 154 14.22 -9.32 6.61
N CYS A 155 14.04 -10.40 7.37
CA CYS A 155 13.09 -11.45 7.01
C CYS A 155 11.66 -10.91 6.94
N LEU A 156 11.25 -10.09 7.90
CA LEU A 156 9.94 -9.47 7.91
C LEU A 156 9.73 -8.56 6.69
N GLN A 157 10.72 -7.72 6.35
CA GLN A 157 10.67 -6.85 5.17
C GLN A 157 10.57 -7.66 3.87
N GLY A 158 11.37 -8.73 3.74
CA GLY A 158 11.27 -9.66 2.63
C GLY A 158 9.88 -10.29 2.51
N LEU A 159 9.32 -10.76 3.63
CA LEU A 159 7.98 -11.32 3.69
C LEU A 159 6.90 -10.26 3.37
N ILE A 160 7.04 -9.02 3.81
CA ILE A 160 6.13 -7.91 3.45
C ILE A 160 6.08 -7.77 1.93
N LEU A 161 7.23 -7.77 1.24
CA LEU A 161 7.29 -7.62 -0.22
C LEU A 161 6.67 -8.82 -0.95
N VAL A 162 6.91 -10.05 -0.47
CA VAL A 162 6.27 -11.27 -1.01
C VAL A 162 4.75 -11.20 -0.83
N THR A 163 4.30 -10.89 0.39
CA THR A 163 2.89 -10.78 0.74
C THR A 163 2.21 -9.69 -0.08
N PHE A 164 2.87 -8.54 -0.23
CA PHE A 164 2.35 -7.45 -1.03
C PHE A 164 2.11 -7.91 -2.47
N ASN A 165 3.09 -8.54 -3.11
CA ASN A 165 2.92 -9.11 -4.46
C ASN A 165 1.76 -10.12 -4.52
N ALA A 166 1.65 -11.02 -3.54
CA ALA A 166 0.57 -12.00 -3.50
C ALA A 166 -0.82 -11.35 -3.39
N LEU A 167 -0.96 -10.30 -2.57
CA LEU A 167 -2.20 -9.53 -2.45
C LEU A 167 -2.59 -8.82 -3.75
N GLN A 168 -1.63 -8.49 -4.63
CA GLN A 168 -1.91 -7.91 -5.94
C GLN A 168 -2.53 -8.88 -6.93
N SER A 169 -2.49 -10.18 -6.67
CA SER A 169 -3.14 -11.16 -7.54
C SER A 169 -4.62 -11.34 -7.23
N GLY A 170 -5.14 -10.67 -6.19
CA GLY A 170 -6.51 -10.82 -5.69
C GLY A 170 -6.60 -11.66 -4.42
N PRO A 171 -7.81 -11.80 -3.85
CA PRO A 171 -8.05 -12.63 -2.68
C PRO A 171 -7.64 -14.08 -2.94
N SER A 172 -6.74 -14.59 -2.13
CA SER A 172 -6.35 -16.00 -2.15
C SER A 172 -6.01 -16.46 -0.75
N GLU A 173 -6.22 -17.74 -0.47
CA GLU A 173 -5.82 -18.35 0.80
C GLU A 173 -4.32 -18.19 1.06
N HIS A 174 -3.52 -18.24 -0.02
CA HIS A 174 -2.08 -18.04 0.05
C HIS A 174 -1.72 -16.62 0.50
N ALA A 175 -2.28 -15.58 -0.14
CA ALA A 175 -2.02 -14.20 0.24
C ALA A 175 -2.53 -13.88 1.67
N TRP A 176 -3.68 -14.44 2.05
CA TRP A 176 -4.21 -14.35 3.42
C TRP A 176 -3.24 -14.98 4.45
N SER A 177 -2.74 -16.19 4.16
CA SER A 177 -1.80 -16.89 5.02
C SER A 177 -0.47 -16.13 5.20
N LEU A 178 0.08 -15.60 4.09
CA LEU A 178 1.28 -14.76 4.11
C LEU A 178 1.09 -13.48 4.93
N CYS A 179 -0.07 -12.83 4.80
CA CYS A 179 -0.41 -11.67 5.64
C CYS A 179 -0.44 -12.04 7.13
N GLY A 180 -1.04 -13.18 7.48
CA GLY A 180 -1.00 -13.71 8.85
C GLY A 180 0.42 -14.06 9.33
N HIS A 181 1.33 -14.50 8.45
CA HIS A 181 2.74 -14.67 8.80
C HIS A 181 3.42 -13.31 9.09
N CYS A 182 3.15 -12.26 8.29
CA CYS A 182 3.66 -10.91 8.57
C CYS A 182 3.26 -10.43 9.96
N VAL A 183 1.96 -10.54 10.29
CA VAL A 183 1.40 -10.08 11.56
C VAL A 183 2.04 -10.82 12.73
N ARG A 184 2.10 -12.16 12.68
CA ARG A 184 2.72 -12.96 13.74
C ARG A 184 4.21 -12.64 13.90
N LEU A 185 4.94 -12.48 12.80
CA LEU A 185 6.36 -12.16 12.86
C LEU A 185 6.61 -10.74 13.40
N ALA A 186 5.74 -9.77 13.09
CA ALA A 186 5.81 -8.43 13.68
C ALA A 186 5.51 -8.43 15.19
N TYR A 187 4.58 -9.29 15.66
CA TYR A 187 4.36 -9.51 17.08
C TYR A 187 5.56 -10.19 17.75
N ASP A 188 6.13 -11.23 17.13
CA ASP A 188 7.34 -11.91 17.62
C ASP A 188 8.56 -10.98 17.72
N LEU A 189 8.58 -9.89 16.96
CA LEU A 189 9.60 -8.84 16.97
C LEU A 189 9.24 -7.66 17.88
N ASP A 190 8.13 -7.75 18.62
CA ASP A 190 7.61 -6.70 19.51
C ASP A 190 7.38 -5.34 18.81
N LEU A 191 7.14 -5.34 17.50
CA LEU A 191 6.97 -4.08 16.75
C LEU A 191 5.73 -3.31 17.18
N HIS A 192 4.70 -4.02 17.66
CA HIS A 192 3.45 -3.44 18.17
C HIS A 192 3.65 -2.54 19.40
N THR A 193 4.74 -2.71 20.15
CA THR A 193 5.04 -1.98 21.40
C THR A 193 6.40 -1.26 21.34
N ILE A 194 6.93 -1.07 20.13
CA ILE A 194 8.27 -0.50 19.92
C ILE A 194 8.47 0.87 20.59
N ASP A 195 7.41 1.66 20.71
CA ASP A 195 7.45 3.01 21.28
C ASP A 195 6.81 3.07 22.69
N ALA A 196 6.52 1.92 23.33
CA ALA A 196 5.88 1.85 24.65
C ALA A 196 6.63 2.62 25.76
N ASN A 197 7.97 2.56 25.73
CA ASN A 197 8.87 3.20 26.69
C ASN A 197 9.71 4.31 26.05
N TYR A 198 9.18 4.93 25.00
CA TYR A 198 9.94 5.87 24.20
C TYR A 198 10.25 7.19 24.96
N ASP A 199 11.53 7.41 25.31
CA ASP A 199 12.05 8.72 25.75
C ASP A 199 13.00 9.30 24.69
N HIS A 200 12.52 10.34 24.02
CA HIS A 200 13.26 11.09 22.99
C HIS A 200 14.64 11.61 23.41
N ARG A 201 14.92 11.72 24.72
CA ARG A 201 16.14 12.36 25.24
C ARG A 201 17.34 11.44 25.31
N GLU A 202 17.13 10.13 25.34
CA GLU A 202 18.20 9.14 25.56
C GLU A 202 18.65 8.45 24.25
N GLU A 203 17.82 8.54 23.21
CA GLU A 203 18.08 7.89 21.92
C GLU A 203 19.17 8.63 21.12
N SER A 204 20.01 7.88 20.41
CA SER A 204 20.94 8.38 19.39
C SER A 204 20.25 8.59 18.03
N LEU A 205 20.85 9.35 17.10
CA LEU A 205 20.22 9.58 15.79
C LEU A 205 20.10 8.28 14.97
N ASP A 206 21.05 7.37 15.11
CA ASP A 206 21.03 6.11 14.37
C ASP A 206 19.98 5.13 14.91
N GLU A 207 19.79 5.09 16.24
CA GLU A 207 18.68 4.36 16.87
C GLU A 207 17.33 4.91 16.42
N TRP A 208 17.16 6.24 16.39
CA TRP A 208 15.92 6.86 15.90
C TRP A 208 15.56 6.43 14.48
N VAL A 209 16.54 6.42 13.57
CA VAL A 209 16.36 5.98 12.18
C VAL A 209 15.95 4.51 12.12
N ALA A 210 16.56 3.65 12.95
CA ALA A 210 16.24 2.23 13.00
C ALA A 210 14.86 1.95 13.61
N LEU A 211 14.43 2.73 14.62
CA LEU A 211 13.05 2.67 15.11
C LEU A 211 12.07 3.12 14.04
N GLU A 212 12.37 4.20 13.31
CA GLU A 212 11.50 4.68 12.24
C GLU A 212 11.32 3.64 11.11
N GLU A 213 12.37 2.90 10.77
CA GLU A 213 12.30 1.77 9.83
C GLU A 213 11.31 0.69 10.30
N LYS A 214 11.39 0.33 11.59
CA LYS A 214 10.49 -0.64 12.22
C LYS A 214 9.04 -0.12 12.30
N ARG A 215 8.84 1.17 12.61
CA ARG A 215 7.51 1.82 12.57
C ARG A 215 6.91 1.72 11.17
N ARG A 216 7.69 2.00 10.13
CA ARG A 216 7.24 1.90 8.73
C ARG A 216 6.89 0.46 8.34
N ALA A 217 7.67 -0.54 8.80
CA ALA A 217 7.34 -1.94 8.61
C ALA A 217 6.00 -2.29 9.29
N TRP A 218 5.81 -1.89 10.55
CA TRP A 218 4.55 -2.07 11.29
C TRP A 218 3.35 -1.49 10.55
N TRP A 219 3.42 -0.22 10.16
CA TRP A 219 2.33 0.46 9.47
C TRP A 219 2.05 -0.12 8.08
N THR A 220 3.05 -0.66 7.40
CA THR A 220 2.85 -1.36 6.13
C THR A 220 2.08 -2.67 6.34
N ILE A 221 2.36 -3.41 7.40
CA ILE A 221 1.61 -4.63 7.75
C ILE A 221 0.18 -4.27 8.17
N TRP A 222 0.00 -3.17 8.91
CA TRP A 222 -1.32 -2.63 9.22
C TRP A 222 -2.15 -2.36 7.97
N GLU A 223 -1.55 -1.75 6.94
CA GLU A 223 -2.20 -1.53 5.65
C GLU A 223 -2.59 -2.85 4.96
N MET A 224 -1.67 -3.83 4.91
CA MET A 224 -1.92 -5.14 4.30
C MET A 224 -3.00 -5.95 5.03
N ASP A 225 -2.96 -5.98 6.36
CA ASP A 225 -3.95 -6.66 7.21
C ASP A 225 -5.34 -6.03 7.03
N THR A 226 -5.41 -4.70 6.98
CA THR A 226 -6.66 -3.98 6.70
C THR A 226 -7.22 -4.39 5.36
N PHE A 227 -6.40 -4.34 4.31
CA PHE A 227 -6.80 -4.71 2.96
C PHE A 227 -7.25 -6.17 2.87
N SER A 228 -6.41 -7.11 3.34
CA SER A 228 -6.67 -8.55 3.25
C SER A 228 -7.95 -8.94 3.99
N SER A 229 -8.16 -8.35 5.18
CA SER A 229 -9.32 -8.63 6.04
C SER A 229 -10.60 -8.01 5.50
N ALA A 230 -10.53 -6.77 5.00
CA ALA A 230 -11.66 -6.13 4.32
C ALA A 230 -12.13 -6.96 3.12
N MET A 231 -11.16 -7.40 2.29
CA MET A 231 -11.43 -8.22 1.10
C MET A 231 -12.00 -9.60 1.43
N SER A 232 -11.59 -10.18 2.56
CA SER A 232 -12.05 -11.51 2.98
C SER A 232 -13.28 -11.46 3.89
N ARG A 233 -13.78 -10.26 4.23
CA ARG A 233 -14.83 -10.03 5.23
C ARG A 233 -14.53 -10.66 6.59
N ARG A 234 -13.28 -10.57 7.02
CA ARG A 234 -12.81 -11.17 8.27
C ARG A 234 -12.44 -10.08 9.27
N PRO A 235 -12.48 -10.40 10.58
CA PRO A 235 -11.84 -9.57 11.58
C PRO A 235 -10.37 -9.36 11.24
N PHE A 236 -9.85 -8.20 11.60
CA PHE A 236 -8.44 -7.90 11.43
C PHE A 236 -7.56 -8.76 12.34
N ALA A 237 -6.40 -9.17 11.84
CA ALA A 237 -5.46 -9.96 12.64
C ALA A 237 -4.69 -9.08 13.64
N ILE A 238 -4.48 -7.80 13.30
CA ILE A 238 -3.89 -6.84 14.25
C ILE A 238 -4.96 -6.31 15.18
N ASP A 239 -4.78 -6.56 16.47
CA ASP A 239 -5.55 -5.90 17.53
C ASP A 239 -4.98 -4.51 17.79
N CYS A 240 -5.76 -3.50 17.42
CA CYS A 240 -5.36 -2.12 17.48
C CYS A 240 -5.18 -1.55 18.89
N ARG A 241 -5.80 -2.20 19.88
CA ARG A 241 -5.80 -1.75 21.29
C ARG A 241 -4.43 -1.89 21.95
N PHE A 242 -3.60 -2.78 21.41
CA PHE A 242 -2.25 -3.04 21.91
C PHE A 242 -1.17 -2.34 21.08
N THR A 243 -1.55 -1.47 20.15
CA THR A 243 -0.60 -0.73 19.30
C THR A 243 -0.06 0.49 20.04
N GLN A 244 1.23 0.45 20.35
CA GLN A 244 2.02 1.56 20.88
C GLN A 244 3.16 1.86 19.91
N VAL A 245 2.78 2.35 18.74
CA VAL A 245 3.68 2.70 17.63
C VAL A 245 3.37 4.12 17.19
N LEU A 246 4.39 4.96 17.07
CA LEU A 246 4.25 6.32 16.56
C LEU A 246 3.91 6.29 15.06
N LEU A 247 3.05 7.22 14.63
CA LEU A 247 2.77 7.43 13.22
C LEU A 247 4.07 7.80 12.48
N PRO A 248 4.28 7.30 11.25
CA PRO A 248 5.53 7.49 10.54
C PRO A 248 5.68 8.97 10.16
N VAL A 249 6.93 9.44 10.12
CA VAL A 249 7.27 10.80 9.69
C VAL A 249 7.52 10.84 8.18
N SER A 250 7.82 12.02 7.63
CA SER A 250 8.13 12.16 6.21
C SER A 250 9.41 11.41 5.82
N ASP A 251 9.47 10.93 4.57
CA ASP A 251 10.69 10.28 4.04
C ASP A 251 11.89 11.23 4.09
N ILE A 252 11.66 12.53 3.82
CA ILE A 252 12.68 13.57 3.91
C ILE A 252 13.26 13.65 5.33
N ALA A 253 12.41 13.65 6.37
CA ALA A 253 12.87 13.70 7.75
C ALA A 253 13.66 12.43 8.12
N TRP A 254 13.17 11.26 7.70
CA TRP A 254 13.83 9.99 7.96
C TRP A 254 15.20 9.89 7.29
N TYR A 255 15.29 10.19 5.99
CA TYR A 255 16.55 10.16 5.23
C TYR A 255 17.57 11.18 5.72
N ASN A 256 17.11 12.38 6.07
CA ASN A 256 17.99 13.43 6.61
C ASN A 256 18.29 13.25 8.11
N LYS A 257 17.88 12.13 8.72
CA LYS A 257 18.04 11.86 10.16
C LYS A 257 17.55 13.01 11.04
N THR A 258 16.47 13.67 10.62
CA THR A 258 15.88 14.81 11.32
C THR A 258 14.73 14.33 12.19
N ARG A 259 14.90 14.42 13.51
CA ARG A 259 13.87 14.03 14.47
C ARG A 259 12.66 14.94 14.35
N VAL A 260 11.50 14.32 14.18
CA VAL A 260 10.21 15.01 14.19
C VAL A 260 9.31 14.31 15.22
N PRO A 261 8.82 15.03 16.24
CA PRO A 261 7.79 14.50 17.14
C PRO A 261 6.57 14.01 16.35
N SER A 262 6.04 12.86 16.75
CA SER A 262 4.87 12.25 16.12
C SER A 262 3.88 11.78 17.19
N GLY A 263 2.69 11.37 16.76
CA GLY A 263 1.61 10.92 17.64
C GLY A 263 1.40 9.42 17.60
N PHE A 264 0.90 8.85 18.70
CA PHE A 264 0.34 7.51 18.69
C PHE A 264 -1.05 7.50 18.06
N LEU A 265 -1.35 6.47 17.27
CA LEU A 265 -2.72 6.23 16.83
C LEU A 265 -3.52 5.68 18.01
N ASN A 266 -4.20 6.55 18.75
CA ASN A 266 -4.99 6.14 19.90
C ASN A 266 -6.44 5.90 19.51
N LEU A 267 -6.78 4.64 19.26
CA LEU A 267 -8.13 4.21 18.88
C LEU A 267 -9.10 4.09 20.06
N HIS A 268 -8.59 4.20 21.29
CA HIS A 268 -9.43 4.29 22.49
C HIS A 268 -9.97 5.70 22.74
N LEU A 269 -9.40 6.70 22.07
CA LEU A 269 -9.94 8.06 22.10
C LEU A 269 -10.93 8.19 20.96
N ASP A 270 -12.13 8.68 21.24
CA ASP A 270 -13.21 8.96 20.27
C ASP A 270 -12.79 9.91 19.12
N MET A 271 -11.52 10.35 19.11
CA MET A 271 -10.94 11.37 18.24
C MET A 271 -9.49 11.00 17.83
N PRO A 272 -9.29 9.94 17.01
CA PRO A 272 -7.95 9.41 16.67
C PRO A 272 -7.02 10.41 15.96
N TRP A 273 -7.56 11.47 15.34
CA TRP A 273 -6.79 12.49 14.64
C TRP A 273 -6.12 13.53 15.53
N LYS A 274 -6.56 13.67 16.80
CA LYS A 274 -6.02 14.70 17.70
C LYS A 274 -4.52 14.58 17.94
N CYS A 275 -3.97 13.37 17.79
CA CYS A 275 -2.53 13.15 17.93
C CYS A 275 -1.69 13.86 16.87
N LEU A 276 -2.29 14.29 15.74
CA LEU A 276 -1.61 15.07 14.72
C LEU A 276 -2.00 16.55 14.70
N CYS A 277 -3.14 16.97 15.27
CA CYS A 277 -3.58 18.38 15.19
C CYS A 277 -2.51 19.38 15.64
N ASP A 278 -1.85 19.10 16.77
CA ASP A 278 -0.81 19.95 17.35
C ASP A 278 0.62 19.42 17.12
N SER A 279 0.74 18.37 16.28
CA SER A 279 2.02 17.72 16.01
C SER A 279 2.78 18.43 14.89
N PRO A 280 4.13 18.53 14.96
CA PRO A 280 4.92 18.94 13.81
C PRO A 280 4.86 17.92 12.67
N ASN A 281 4.48 16.66 12.94
CA ASN A 281 4.23 15.67 11.89
C ASN A 281 2.88 15.94 11.21
N GLN A 282 2.94 16.50 10.00
CA GLN A 282 1.79 16.70 9.12
C GLN A 282 1.88 15.86 7.83
N GLU A 283 2.64 14.75 7.88
CA GLU A 283 2.88 13.91 6.71
C GLU A 283 1.58 13.27 6.22
N PRO A 284 1.23 13.37 4.91
CA PRO A 284 -0.02 12.80 4.43
C PRO A 284 -0.18 11.29 4.61
N ARG A 285 0.92 10.53 4.67
CA ARG A 285 0.85 9.10 5.03
C ARG A 285 0.35 8.90 6.47
N ALA A 286 0.73 9.76 7.42
CA ALA A 286 0.25 9.66 8.80
C ALA A 286 -1.26 9.94 8.90
N TRP A 287 -1.74 10.96 8.18
CA TRP A 287 -3.18 11.26 8.06
C TRP A 287 -3.96 10.12 7.37
N PHE A 288 -3.38 9.51 6.34
CA PHE A 288 -3.94 8.31 5.70
C PHE A 288 -4.10 7.16 6.70
N LEU A 289 -3.11 6.89 7.54
CA LEU A 289 -3.19 5.82 8.54
C LEU A 289 -4.31 6.06 9.57
N ILE A 290 -4.55 7.31 9.96
CA ILE A 290 -5.71 7.67 10.80
C ILE A 290 -7.02 7.40 10.06
N SER A 291 -7.11 7.77 8.77
CA SER A 291 -8.29 7.46 7.96
C SER A 291 -8.53 5.95 7.81
N LEU A 292 -7.45 5.18 7.68
CA LEU A 292 -7.52 3.73 7.60
C LEU A 292 -7.98 3.12 8.93
N ALA A 293 -7.63 3.73 10.05
CA ALA A 293 -8.13 3.33 11.36
C ALA A 293 -9.62 3.65 11.54
N ALA A 294 -10.09 4.81 11.06
CA ALA A 294 -11.52 5.14 11.01
C ALA A 294 -12.28 4.12 10.12
N PHE A 295 -11.71 3.74 8.98
CA PHE A 295 -12.25 2.68 8.13
C PHE A 295 -12.32 1.33 8.85
N ARG A 296 -11.26 0.90 9.55
CA ARG A 296 -11.28 -0.35 10.33
C ARG A 296 -12.40 -0.34 11.36
N HIS A 297 -12.58 0.76 12.07
CA HIS A 297 -13.68 0.91 13.04
C HIS A 297 -15.06 0.80 12.36
N SER A 298 -15.29 1.51 11.25
CA SER A 298 -16.54 1.40 10.48
C SER A 298 -16.79 -0.01 9.98
N PHE A 299 -15.74 -0.69 9.53
CA PHE A 299 -15.82 -2.05 9.02
C PHE A 299 -16.16 -3.06 10.12
N GLU A 300 -15.56 -2.95 11.30
CA GLU A 300 -15.90 -3.77 12.46
C GLU A 300 -17.37 -3.59 12.85
N VAL A 301 -17.85 -2.34 12.94
CA VAL A 301 -19.26 -2.03 13.24
C VAL A 301 -20.19 -2.62 12.17
N MET A 302 -19.79 -2.58 10.90
CA MET A 302 -20.56 -3.18 9.81
C MET A 302 -20.70 -4.69 9.96
N LEU A 303 -19.63 -5.39 10.35
CA LEU A 303 -19.60 -6.84 10.56
C LEU A 303 -20.41 -7.31 11.77
N LEU A 304 -20.75 -6.42 12.72
CA LEU A 304 -21.58 -6.80 13.86
C LEU A 304 -23.00 -7.19 13.41
N PRO A 305 -23.52 -8.38 13.81
CA PRO A 305 -24.89 -8.78 13.49
C PRO A 305 -25.93 -7.81 14.05
N GLU A 306 -25.73 -7.33 15.28
CA GLU A 306 -26.60 -6.38 15.98
C GLU A 306 -25.77 -5.20 16.48
N ALA A 307 -25.53 -4.22 15.61
CA ALA A 307 -24.85 -2.98 16.00
C ALA A 307 -25.82 -2.07 16.79
N HIS A 308 -25.42 -1.66 17.99
CA HIS A 308 -26.20 -0.73 18.80
C HIS A 308 -26.29 0.64 18.08
N PRO A 309 -27.47 1.29 17.98
CA PRO A 309 -27.65 2.57 17.29
C PRO A 309 -26.65 3.67 17.69
N GLN A 310 -26.31 3.73 18.99
CA GLN A 310 -25.33 4.69 19.50
C GLN A 310 -23.95 4.51 18.86
N LEU A 311 -23.47 3.28 18.68
CA LEU A 311 -22.15 3.02 18.08
C LEU A 311 -22.08 3.50 16.63
N LEU A 312 -23.19 3.40 15.89
CA LEU A 312 -23.28 3.90 14.51
C LEU A 312 -23.23 5.42 14.46
N HIS A 313 -23.97 6.10 15.34
CA HIS A 313 -23.93 7.56 15.45
C HIS A 313 -22.57 8.07 15.94
N ASP A 314 -21.93 7.37 16.87
CA ASP A 314 -20.59 7.71 17.36
C ASP A 314 -19.56 7.57 16.22
N ALA A 315 -19.63 6.49 15.44
CA ALA A 315 -18.78 6.29 14.27
C ALA A 315 -19.02 7.36 13.19
N GLU A 316 -20.28 7.68 12.89
CA GLU A 316 -20.66 8.75 11.94
C GLU A 316 -20.12 10.12 12.39
N ALA A 317 -20.31 10.47 13.67
CA ALA A 317 -19.81 11.72 14.26
C ALA A 317 -18.28 11.78 14.26
N MET A 318 -17.61 10.67 14.61
CA MET A 318 -16.14 10.55 14.57
C MET A 318 -15.61 10.81 13.15
N ILE A 319 -16.20 10.19 12.13
CA ILE A 319 -15.84 10.40 10.72
C ILE A 319 -16.06 11.86 10.29
N ALA A 320 -17.19 12.45 10.67
CA ALA A 320 -17.51 13.84 10.33
C ALA A 320 -16.53 14.83 10.99
N CYS A 321 -16.23 14.64 12.28
CA CYS A 321 -15.25 15.45 12.99
C CYS A 321 -13.84 15.26 12.42
N PHE A 322 -13.47 14.04 12.04
CA PHE A 322 -12.18 13.78 11.40
C PHE A 322 -12.06 14.51 10.06
N ALA A 323 -13.09 14.45 9.22
CA ALA A 323 -13.12 15.17 7.95
C ALA A 323 -12.90 16.68 8.13
N LEU A 324 -13.47 17.28 9.19
CA LEU A 324 -13.26 18.69 9.54
C LEU A 324 -11.86 18.99 10.09
N ALA A 325 -11.19 18.00 10.68
CA ALA A 325 -9.85 18.15 11.23
C ALA A 325 -8.74 17.96 10.18
N LEU A 326 -9.06 17.48 8.98
CA LEU A 326 -8.10 17.33 7.91
C LEU A 326 -7.45 18.68 7.56
N PRO A 327 -6.12 18.70 7.33
CA PRO A 327 -5.43 19.93 6.94
C PRO A 327 -5.98 20.54 5.64
N GLN A 328 -5.86 21.85 5.46
CA GLN A 328 -6.40 22.56 4.28
C GLN A 328 -5.89 22.00 2.95
N ASN A 329 -4.66 21.48 2.90
CA ASN A 329 -4.11 20.87 1.69
C ASN A 329 -4.76 19.53 1.29
N PHE A 330 -5.70 19.00 2.08
CA PHE A 330 -6.54 17.85 1.74
C PHE A 330 -7.87 18.26 1.09
N GLN A 331 -8.22 19.56 1.10
CA GLN A 331 -9.43 20.05 0.47
C GLN A 331 -9.21 20.09 -1.04
N THR A 332 -9.85 19.17 -1.77
CA THR A 332 -9.80 19.10 -3.24
C THR A 332 -10.86 20.01 -3.82
N ASP A 333 -10.71 21.33 -3.71
CA ASP A 333 -11.54 22.24 -4.48
C ASP A 333 -11.34 21.93 -5.97
N SER A 334 -12.47 21.78 -6.68
CA SER A 334 -12.57 21.17 -8.01
C SER A 334 -11.50 21.69 -8.99
N GLY A 335 -10.43 20.92 -9.18
CA GLY A 335 -9.48 21.08 -10.29
C GLY A 335 -8.01 21.44 -9.98
N SER A 336 -7.53 21.48 -8.72
CA SER A 336 -6.21 22.10 -8.42
C SER A 336 -5.07 21.18 -7.94
N MET A 337 -5.23 19.85 -7.88
CA MET A 337 -4.10 18.99 -7.48
C MET A 337 -3.21 18.63 -8.67
N VAL A 338 -2.11 19.36 -8.83
CA VAL A 338 -1.14 19.13 -9.91
C VAL A 338 -0.09 18.10 -9.47
N PHE A 339 -0.04 16.98 -10.17
CA PHE A 339 0.96 15.93 -9.96
C PHE A 339 2.23 16.18 -10.79
N ASN A 340 3.37 16.01 -10.15
CA ASN A 340 4.69 16.03 -10.77
C ASN A 340 5.62 15.05 -10.05
N LYS A 341 6.86 14.92 -10.54
CA LYS A 341 7.86 13.99 -10.01
C LYS A 341 8.19 14.22 -8.52
N THR A 342 8.02 15.43 -7.99
CA THR A 342 8.42 15.75 -6.61
C THR A 342 7.27 15.66 -5.61
N ASN A 343 6.01 15.65 -6.06
CA ASN A 343 4.85 15.70 -5.17
C ASN A 343 3.83 14.55 -5.36
N PHE A 344 4.00 13.69 -6.36
CA PHE A 344 3.02 12.64 -6.67
C PHE A 344 2.74 11.72 -5.47
N ALA A 345 3.79 11.37 -4.72
CA ALA A 345 3.75 10.58 -3.49
C ALA A 345 2.79 11.14 -2.45
N ARG A 346 3.02 12.41 -2.12
CA ARG A 346 2.25 13.18 -1.15
C ARG A 346 0.79 13.28 -1.59
N ASN A 347 0.58 13.60 -2.86
CA ASN A 347 -0.76 13.73 -3.44
C ASN A 347 -1.51 12.39 -3.47
N ASN A 348 -0.82 11.27 -3.75
CA ASN A 348 -1.41 9.94 -3.69
C ASN A 348 -1.94 9.63 -2.28
N TRP A 349 -1.19 9.93 -1.22
CA TRP A 349 -1.67 9.74 0.15
C TRP A 349 -2.87 10.62 0.50
N ILE A 350 -2.91 11.86 0.01
CA ILE A 350 -4.08 12.75 0.16
C ILE A 350 -5.31 12.11 -0.50
N VAL A 351 -5.19 11.69 -1.77
CA VAL A 351 -6.31 11.05 -2.47
C VAL A 351 -6.75 9.76 -1.77
N CYS A 352 -5.81 8.91 -1.36
CA CYS A 352 -6.09 7.70 -0.61
C CYS A 352 -6.85 8.00 0.69
N THR A 353 -6.46 9.05 1.42
CA THR A 353 -7.14 9.48 2.65
C THR A 353 -8.59 9.82 2.37
N LEU A 354 -8.86 10.59 1.31
CA LEU A 354 -10.21 11.00 0.93
C LEU A 354 -11.07 9.81 0.49
N ILE A 355 -10.52 8.89 -0.33
CA ILE A 355 -11.24 7.70 -0.79
C ILE A 355 -11.55 6.76 0.39
N ILE A 356 -10.58 6.48 1.26
CA ILE A 356 -10.80 5.64 2.45
C ILE A 356 -11.83 6.26 3.38
N LEU A 357 -11.73 7.57 3.62
CA LEU A 357 -12.65 8.27 4.51
C LEU A 357 -14.09 8.23 3.99
N GLN A 358 -14.27 8.42 2.68
CA GLN A 358 -15.60 8.26 2.07
C GLN A 358 -16.08 6.79 2.17
N CYS A 359 -15.22 5.82 1.86
CA CYS A 359 -15.59 4.41 2.01
C CYS A 359 -16.04 4.07 3.45
N ALA A 360 -15.32 4.58 4.47
CA ALA A 360 -15.68 4.44 5.87
C ALA A 360 -17.05 5.03 6.20
N ARG A 361 -17.36 6.23 5.67
CA ARG A 361 -18.65 6.90 5.82
C ARG A 361 -19.77 6.08 5.17
N SER A 362 -19.55 5.63 3.94
CA SER A 362 -20.51 4.84 3.17
C SER A 362 -20.89 3.54 3.89
N LEU A 363 -19.94 2.87 4.54
CA LEU A 363 -20.21 1.65 5.31
C LEU A 363 -21.18 1.88 6.46
N ILE A 364 -21.01 2.98 7.21
CA ILE A 364 -21.90 3.35 8.32
C ILE A 364 -23.28 3.73 7.80
N GLU A 365 -23.35 4.59 6.78
CA GLU A 365 -24.61 5.02 6.17
C GLU A 365 -25.44 3.82 5.67
N VAL A 366 -24.81 2.87 4.99
CA VAL A 366 -25.46 1.63 4.52
C VAL A 366 -25.98 0.80 5.69
N LYS A 367 -25.19 0.61 6.74
CA LYS A 367 -25.61 -0.15 7.93
C LYS A 367 -26.79 0.52 8.64
N MET A 368 -26.78 1.83 8.80
CA MET A 368 -27.90 2.60 9.38
C MET A 368 -29.18 2.45 8.55
N HIS A 369 -29.07 2.46 7.22
CA HIS A 369 -30.21 2.20 6.33
C HIS A 369 -30.73 0.77 6.45
N GLN A 370 -29.85 -0.24 6.52
CA GLN A 370 -30.23 -1.64 6.73
C GLN A 370 -30.99 -1.85 8.05
N LEU A 371 -30.65 -1.09 9.09
CA LEU A 371 -31.34 -1.10 10.38
C LEU A 371 -32.58 -0.19 10.44
N GLY A 372 -32.92 0.51 9.36
CA GLY A 372 -34.10 1.38 9.29
C GLY A 372 -33.99 2.68 10.10
N MET A 373 -32.78 3.13 10.44
CA MET A 373 -32.55 4.29 11.32
C MET A 373 -32.76 5.64 10.63
N ASN A 374 -32.63 5.71 9.29
CA ASN A 374 -32.66 6.97 8.53
C ASN A 374 -34.07 7.46 8.11
N ASN A 375 -35.15 7.00 8.77
CA ASN A 375 -36.54 7.37 8.42
C ASN A 375 -36.99 8.79 8.85
N SER A 376 -36.06 9.70 9.08
CA SER A 376 -36.36 11.07 9.51
C SER A 376 -36.17 12.06 8.36
N LYS A 377 -37.12 12.09 7.39
CA LYS A 377 -37.51 13.23 6.51
C LYS A 377 -38.19 12.79 5.20
N SER A 378 -39.27 12.00 5.27
CA SER A 378 -40.24 11.95 4.16
C SER A 378 -41.59 12.46 4.65
N TYR A 379 -41.74 13.79 4.66
CA TYR A 379 -43.07 14.36 4.48
C TYR A 379 -43.48 14.06 3.03
N GLU A 380 -44.59 13.33 2.89
CA GLU A 380 -45.39 13.16 1.67
C GLU A 380 -44.70 12.48 0.47
N THR A 381 -45.05 11.22 0.18
CA THR A 381 -45.81 10.83 -1.04
C THR A 381 -45.83 9.31 -1.30
N SER A 382 -46.97 8.86 -1.84
CA SER A 382 -47.34 7.52 -2.35
C SER A 382 -47.87 6.50 -1.34
N PHE A 383 -49.21 6.48 -1.23
CA PHE A 383 -50.02 5.50 -0.48
C PHE A 383 -50.02 4.07 -1.08
N SER A 384 -49.09 3.76 -1.99
CA SER A 384 -49.09 2.50 -2.78
C SER A 384 -47.77 1.73 -2.81
N ALA A 385 -46.67 2.27 -2.28
CA ALA A 385 -45.37 1.57 -2.30
C ALA A 385 -45.21 0.66 -1.07
N ARG A 386 -44.73 -0.58 -1.29
CA ARG A 386 -44.41 -1.49 -0.18
C ARG A 386 -43.22 -0.93 0.61
N PRO A 387 -43.16 -1.11 1.94
CA PRO A 387 -42.04 -0.66 2.78
C PRO A 387 -40.66 -1.14 2.30
N SER A 388 -40.58 -2.37 1.76
CA SER A 388 -39.37 -2.93 1.14
C SER A 388 -38.87 -2.10 -0.05
N ASP A 389 -39.78 -1.56 -0.85
CA ASP A 389 -39.46 -0.82 -2.07
C ASP A 389 -39.01 0.62 -1.78
N ILE A 390 -39.44 1.16 -0.63
CA ILE A 390 -39.00 2.47 -0.12
C ILE A 390 -37.60 2.34 0.48
N MET A 391 -37.37 1.30 1.29
CA MET A 391 -36.07 1.02 1.90
C MET A 391 -34.99 0.77 0.84
N SER A 392 -35.31 -0.02 -0.20
CA SER A 392 -34.42 -0.27 -1.33
C SER A 392 -34.10 1.01 -2.14
N ARG A 393 -35.09 1.89 -2.32
CA ARG A 393 -34.88 3.19 -3.00
C ARG A 393 -33.99 4.15 -2.21
N ASN A 394 -34.21 4.27 -0.90
CA ASN A 394 -33.41 5.14 -0.03
C ASN A 394 -31.96 4.65 0.04
N LEU A 395 -31.74 3.34 0.17
CA LEU A 395 -30.40 2.75 0.14
C LEU A 395 -29.68 3.03 -1.18
N HIS A 396 -30.39 2.90 -2.31
CA HIS A 396 -29.83 3.20 -3.63
C HIS A 396 -29.41 4.68 -3.77
N GLN A 397 -30.22 5.61 -3.27
CA GLN A 397 -29.91 7.04 -3.32
C GLN A 397 -28.65 7.35 -2.50
N THR A 398 -28.56 6.83 -1.28
CA THR A 398 -27.38 6.97 -0.42
C THR A 398 -26.12 6.40 -1.08
N CYS A 399 -26.19 5.17 -1.60
CA CYS A 399 -25.07 4.57 -2.33
C CYS A 399 -24.62 5.42 -3.55
N THR A 400 -25.57 6.06 -4.23
CA THR A 400 -25.27 6.92 -5.39
C THR A 400 -24.58 8.23 -4.97
N SER A 401 -25.04 8.87 -3.88
CA SER A 401 -24.37 10.08 -3.36
C SER A 401 -22.95 9.78 -2.90
N SER A 402 -22.74 8.71 -2.14
CA SER A 402 -21.41 8.38 -1.61
C SER A 402 -20.45 7.97 -2.74
N LEU A 403 -20.96 7.29 -3.79
CA LEU A 403 -20.21 7.00 -5.00
C LEU A 403 -19.75 8.29 -5.73
N SER A 404 -20.61 9.30 -5.83
CA SER A 404 -20.28 10.56 -6.51
C SER A 404 -19.15 11.33 -5.80
N GLU A 405 -19.14 11.35 -4.46
CA GLU A 405 -18.10 12.00 -3.66
C GLU A 405 -16.77 11.25 -3.75
N LEU A 406 -16.81 9.91 -3.68
CA LEU A 406 -15.64 9.05 -3.87
C LEU A 406 -15.01 9.27 -5.26
N ILE A 407 -15.83 9.39 -6.30
CA ILE A 407 -15.36 9.62 -7.66
C ILE A 407 -14.80 11.03 -7.81
N SER A 408 -15.38 12.03 -7.15
CA SER A 408 -14.82 13.38 -7.13
C SER A 408 -13.39 13.38 -6.55
N ALA A 409 -13.14 12.64 -5.47
CA ALA A 409 -11.79 12.45 -4.94
C ALA A 409 -10.90 11.70 -5.94
N ALA A 410 -11.38 10.61 -6.55
CA ALA A 410 -10.60 9.80 -7.49
C ALA A 410 -10.26 10.55 -8.80
N GLN A 411 -11.10 11.47 -9.24
CA GLN A 411 -10.88 12.31 -10.43
C GLN A 411 -9.70 13.28 -10.28
N SER A 412 -9.27 13.55 -9.04
CA SER A 412 -8.08 14.36 -8.81
C SER A 412 -6.78 13.62 -9.12
N MET A 413 -6.80 12.29 -9.30
CA MET A 413 -5.62 11.50 -9.66
C MET A 413 -5.15 11.81 -11.09
N SER A 414 -3.85 11.99 -11.26
CA SER A 414 -3.26 12.05 -12.60
C SER A 414 -3.06 10.65 -13.18
N PRO A 415 -3.53 10.36 -14.42
CA PRO A 415 -3.42 9.03 -15.05
C PRO A 415 -2.01 8.44 -15.05
N GLN A 416 -0.99 9.30 -15.14
CA GLN A 416 0.41 8.89 -15.13
C GLN A 416 0.84 8.31 -13.77
N TYR A 417 0.27 8.80 -12.68
CA TYR A 417 0.64 8.44 -11.31
C TYR A 417 -0.35 7.48 -10.65
N ILE A 418 -1.47 7.14 -11.32
CA ILE A 418 -2.40 6.08 -10.88
C ILE A 418 -1.65 4.76 -10.60
N PRO A 419 -0.75 4.27 -11.48
CA PRO A 419 -0.06 3.01 -11.23
C PRO A 419 0.87 3.01 -10.02
N VAL A 420 1.24 4.17 -9.49
CA VAL A 420 2.13 4.29 -8.33
C VAL A 420 1.41 4.74 -7.06
N CYS A 421 0.08 4.76 -7.11
CA CYS A 421 -0.74 4.89 -5.93
C CYS A 421 -0.96 3.50 -5.30
N SER A 422 -1.15 3.45 -3.98
CA SER A 422 -1.34 2.18 -3.27
C SER A 422 -2.48 1.38 -3.92
N PRO A 423 -2.23 0.18 -4.48
CA PRO A 423 -3.25 -0.62 -5.15
C PRO A 423 -4.34 -1.12 -4.18
N PHE A 424 -4.08 -1.08 -2.87
CA PHE A 424 -5.07 -1.42 -1.86
C PHE A 424 -6.26 -0.46 -1.83
N ILE A 425 -6.09 0.76 -2.37
CA ILE A 425 -7.18 1.74 -2.46
C ILE A 425 -8.31 1.30 -3.40
N LEU A 426 -8.03 0.40 -4.34
CA LEU A 426 -9.00 -0.06 -5.33
C LEU A 426 -10.22 -0.73 -4.68
N CYS A 427 -10.03 -1.37 -3.53
CA CYS A 427 -11.11 -2.06 -2.83
C CYS A 427 -12.02 -1.08 -2.09
N ALA A 428 -11.49 0.05 -1.66
CA ALA A 428 -12.29 1.16 -1.16
C ALA A 428 -13.01 1.91 -2.29
N LEU A 429 -12.36 2.05 -3.46
CA LEU A 429 -12.97 2.63 -4.66
C LEU A 429 -14.21 1.85 -5.10
N LEU A 430 -14.17 0.53 -4.95
CA LEU A 430 -15.25 -0.42 -5.24
C LEU A 430 -16.15 -0.71 -4.05
N GLY A 431 -16.21 0.22 -3.08
CA GLY A 431 -16.94 0.08 -1.82
C GLY A 431 -18.44 -0.27 -1.96
N PRO A 432 -19.22 -0.17 -0.87
CA PRO A 432 -20.62 -0.57 -0.87
C PRO A 432 -21.46 0.11 -1.96
N GLY A 433 -21.09 1.33 -2.38
CA GLY A 433 -21.72 2.06 -3.48
C GLY A 433 -21.73 1.33 -4.83
N THR A 434 -20.66 0.61 -5.21
CA THR A 434 -20.63 -0.14 -6.48
C THR A 434 -21.26 -1.53 -6.36
N ALA A 435 -21.25 -2.11 -5.16
CA ALA A 435 -21.80 -3.43 -4.92
C ALA A 435 -23.33 -3.43 -4.77
N HIS A 436 -23.94 -2.34 -4.31
CA HIS A 436 -25.40 -2.24 -4.17
C HIS A 436 -26.11 -1.59 -5.37
N VAL A 437 -25.40 -1.29 -6.45
CA VAL A 437 -25.99 -0.77 -7.71
C VAL A 437 -25.86 -1.84 -8.79
N PRO A 438 -26.95 -2.54 -9.18
CA PRO A 438 -26.91 -3.55 -10.23
C PRO A 438 -26.46 -2.98 -11.58
N ASP A 439 -25.70 -3.76 -12.35
CA ASP A 439 -25.19 -3.41 -13.69
C ASP A 439 -26.33 -3.00 -14.67
N ASP A 440 -27.49 -3.65 -14.54
CA ASP A 440 -28.71 -3.35 -15.31
C ASP A 440 -29.34 -1.99 -14.96
N ARG A 441 -29.02 -1.44 -13.77
CA ARG A 441 -29.49 -0.12 -13.33
C ARG A 441 -28.45 0.97 -13.56
N LEU A 442 -27.15 0.67 -13.65
CA LEU A 442 -26.15 1.62 -14.15
C LEU A 442 -26.37 1.95 -15.63
N SER A 443 -26.85 0.99 -16.40
CA SER A 443 -27.18 1.14 -17.82
C SER A 443 -28.51 1.86 -18.08
N GLN A 444 -29.48 1.77 -17.14
CA GLN A 444 -30.74 2.53 -17.18
C GLN A 444 -30.71 3.87 -16.39
N ALA A 445 -29.62 4.15 -15.67
CA ALA A 445 -29.49 5.35 -14.84
C ALA A 445 -29.10 6.61 -15.63
N ASP A 446 -29.33 7.76 -14.99
CA ASP A 446 -28.91 9.08 -15.44
C ASP A 446 -27.45 9.11 -15.91
N ARG A 447 -27.16 10.00 -16.86
CA ARG A 447 -25.83 10.23 -17.46
C ARG A 447 -24.70 10.33 -16.43
N SER A 448 -24.99 10.84 -15.23
CA SER A 448 -24.00 10.95 -14.14
C SER A 448 -23.49 9.58 -13.64
N ASN A 449 -24.37 8.60 -13.49
CA ASN A 449 -24.00 7.26 -13.02
C ASN A 449 -23.17 6.50 -14.06
N GLN A 450 -23.45 6.70 -15.34
CA GLN A 450 -22.65 6.15 -16.43
C GLN A 450 -21.24 6.73 -16.45
N LEU A 451 -21.09 8.05 -16.26
CA LEU A 451 -19.78 8.70 -16.14
C LEU A 451 -19.01 8.24 -14.91
N CYS A 452 -19.72 7.98 -13.81
CA CYS A 452 -19.15 7.42 -12.60
C CYS A 452 -18.54 6.03 -12.83
N ALA A 453 -19.34 5.12 -13.41
CA ALA A 453 -18.89 3.77 -13.75
C ALA A 453 -17.71 3.79 -14.74
N GLU A 454 -17.74 4.67 -15.74
CA GLU A 454 -16.65 4.80 -16.69
C GLU A 454 -15.37 5.34 -16.05
N THR A 455 -15.48 6.27 -15.09
CA THR A 455 -14.31 6.75 -14.33
C THR A 455 -13.64 5.62 -13.57
N ILE A 456 -14.42 4.78 -12.88
CA ILE A 456 -13.89 3.60 -12.17
C ILE A 456 -13.22 2.64 -13.14
N ARG A 457 -13.86 2.33 -14.28
CA ARG A 457 -13.26 1.47 -15.33
C ARG A 457 -11.94 2.03 -15.83
N LEU A 458 -11.84 3.34 -16.06
CA LEU A 458 -10.60 3.99 -16.49
C LEU A 458 -9.50 3.90 -15.43
N ILE A 459 -9.83 4.08 -14.15
CA ILE A 459 -8.87 3.92 -13.05
C ILE A 459 -8.38 2.47 -12.99
N LEU A 460 -9.29 1.49 -12.96
CA LEU A 460 -8.96 0.07 -12.94
C LEU A 460 -8.14 -0.35 -14.16
N ARG A 461 -8.44 0.20 -15.34
CA ARG A 461 -7.67 -0.04 -16.57
C ARG A 461 -6.25 0.50 -16.47
N ASN A 462 -6.05 1.67 -15.87
CA ASN A 462 -4.71 2.23 -15.64
C ASN A 462 -3.92 1.38 -14.65
N TYR A 463 -4.53 0.95 -13.54
CA TYR A 463 -3.93 -0.02 -12.62
C TYR A 463 -3.61 -1.34 -13.30
N GLY A 464 -4.55 -1.87 -14.09
CA GLY A 464 -4.45 -3.14 -14.81
C GLY A 464 -3.29 -3.23 -15.81
N ARG A 465 -2.67 -2.10 -16.17
CA ARG A 465 -1.42 -2.11 -16.97
C ARG A 465 -0.21 -2.61 -16.16
N TYR A 466 -0.20 -2.38 -14.85
CA TYR A 466 0.95 -2.67 -13.98
C TYR A 466 0.62 -3.66 -12.84
N TRP A 467 -0.65 -3.79 -12.48
CA TRP A 467 -1.11 -4.56 -11.34
C TRP A 467 -2.19 -5.55 -11.74
N VAL A 468 -1.99 -6.83 -11.40
CA VAL A 468 -2.93 -7.91 -11.71
C VAL A 468 -4.32 -7.64 -11.13
N ILE A 469 -4.39 -7.09 -9.91
CA ILE A 469 -5.64 -6.76 -9.22
C ILE A 469 -6.53 -5.84 -10.06
N GLY A 470 -5.97 -4.89 -10.80
CA GLY A 470 -6.75 -4.03 -11.70
C GLY A 470 -7.43 -4.83 -12.81
N LYS A 471 -6.75 -5.84 -13.38
CA LYS A 471 -7.34 -6.76 -14.38
C LYS A 471 -8.41 -7.66 -13.74
N VAL A 472 -8.15 -8.19 -12.54
CA VAL A 472 -9.09 -9.06 -11.80
C VAL A 472 -10.39 -8.31 -11.52
N LEU A 473 -10.29 -7.11 -10.95
CA LEU A 473 -11.45 -6.28 -10.60
C LEU A 473 -12.25 -5.82 -11.82
N MET A 474 -11.62 -5.63 -12.99
CA MET A 474 -12.33 -5.37 -14.25
C MET A 474 -13.09 -6.59 -14.79
N GLY A 475 -12.52 -7.79 -14.65
CA GLY A 475 -13.08 -9.02 -15.22
C GLY A 475 -14.19 -9.66 -14.39
N THR A 476 -14.30 -9.32 -13.10
CA THR A 476 -15.23 -9.96 -12.15
C THR A 476 -16.04 -8.96 -11.30
N PRO A 477 -16.81 -8.04 -11.92
CA PRO A 477 -17.60 -7.05 -11.17
C PRO A 477 -18.66 -7.66 -10.25
N HIS A 478 -19.17 -8.86 -10.56
CA HIS A 478 -20.19 -9.55 -9.78
C HIS A 478 -19.66 -10.19 -8.49
N LEU A 479 -18.39 -10.63 -8.44
CA LEU A 479 -17.79 -11.13 -7.20
C LEU A 479 -17.72 -10.04 -6.11
N LEU A 480 -17.67 -8.76 -6.52
CA LEU A 480 -17.63 -7.59 -5.64
C LEU A 480 -19.01 -7.23 -5.07
N VAL A 481 -20.08 -7.53 -5.82
CA VAL A 481 -21.48 -7.32 -5.40
C VAL A 481 -21.80 -8.18 -4.18
N ASP A 482 -21.39 -9.45 -4.21
CA ASP A 482 -21.56 -10.39 -3.10
C ASP A 482 -20.78 -9.97 -1.83
N TRP A 483 -19.71 -9.18 -1.97
CA TRP A 483 -18.87 -8.75 -0.84
C TRP A 483 -19.53 -7.72 0.07
N PHE A 484 -20.40 -6.85 -0.47
CA PHE A 484 -21.11 -5.86 0.35
C PHE A 484 -22.60 -6.19 0.52
N GLN A 485 -23.17 -7.08 -0.30
CA GLN A 485 -24.59 -7.48 -0.22
C GLN A 485 -24.91 -8.60 0.79
N GLY A 486 -23.92 -9.42 1.18
CA GLY A 486 -24.12 -10.56 2.07
C GLY A 486 -24.26 -10.24 3.55
#